data_AF-A0A2V4GZH8-F1
#
_entry.id   AF-A0A2V4GZH8-F1
#
_cell.length_a   1.000
_cell.length_b   1.000
_cell.length_c   1.000
_cell.angle_alpha   90.00
_cell.angle_beta   90.00
_cell.angle_gamma   90.00
#
_symmetry.space_group_name_H-M   'P 1'
#
loop_
_entity.id
_entity.type
_entity.pdbx_description
1 polymer ?
#
loop_
_entity_poly.entity_id
_entity_poly.type
_entity_poly.pdbx_seq_one_letter_code
_entity_poly.pdbx_strand_id
1 'polypeptide(L)'
;MKWITRERAMVDRIACPWLIKRFIDPDAEFIYVPPQEVLKRAKELNAVPFDVENVELTHFREGNEERVSFDAFIKKYNLRDPALLELARIVRGADAKIDNPPPESPGMKALARGFREIARDDLENIKLQFPAYDALYAYCKMKVAAKNNAL
;
A
#
# COMPACT_ATOMS: atom_id res chain seq x y z
N MET A 1 16.93 2.03 0.64
CA MET A 1 16.76 1.35 -0.68
C MET A 1 15.90 2.22 -1.60
N LYS A 2 16.07 2.12 -2.93
CA LYS A 2 15.21 2.82 -3.90
C LYS A 2 14.09 1.91 -4.36
N TRP A 3 12.88 2.45 -4.41
CA TRP A 3 11.65 1.78 -4.81
C TRP A 3 11.00 2.55 -5.93
N ILE A 4 10.54 1.86 -6.97
CA ILE A 4 10.02 2.51 -8.16
C ILE A 4 8.68 1.92 -8.59
N THR A 5 7.76 2.78 -8.98
CA THR A 5 6.48 2.39 -9.56
C THR A 5 6.01 3.43 -10.57
N ARG A 6 4.84 3.19 -11.17
CA ARG A 6 4.22 4.12 -12.11
C ARG A 6 3.63 5.34 -11.40
N GLU A 7 3.69 6.49 -12.06
CA GLU A 7 3.09 7.75 -11.63
C GLU A 7 1.56 7.72 -11.49
N ARG A 8 1.01 8.76 -10.89
CA ARG A 8 -0.41 8.93 -10.58
C ARG A 8 -0.92 7.81 -9.66
N ALA A 9 -0.18 7.61 -8.58
CA ALA A 9 -0.43 6.63 -7.54
C ALA A 9 -1.74 6.87 -6.81
N MET A 10 -2.39 5.77 -6.44
CA MET A 10 -3.57 5.74 -5.59
C MET A 10 -3.52 4.48 -4.73
N VAL A 11 -4.26 4.50 -3.63
CA VAL A 11 -4.53 3.36 -2.73
C VAL A 11 -3.28 2.49 -2.53
N ASP A 12 -3.11 1.39 -3.27
CA ASP A 12 -2.03 0.43 -3.06
C ASP A 12 -0.62 1.02 -3.31
N ARG A 13 -0.47 1.88 -4.32
CA ARG A 13 0.79 2.61 -4.61
C ARG A 13 1.10 3.75 -3.63
N ILE A 14 0.21 4.01 -2.67
CA ILE A 14 0.44 4.90 -1.52
C ILE A 14 0.65 4.06 -0.25
N ALA A 15 -0.14 3.01 -0.08
CA ALA A 15 -0.07 2.07 1.03
C ALA A 15 1.28 1.35 1.09
N CYS A 16 1.80 0.89 -0.06
CA CYS A 16 3.09 0.21 -0.13
C CYS A 16 4.24 1.11 0.35
N PRO A 17 4.41 2.36 -0.13
CA PRO A 17 5.38 3.29 0.44
C PRO A 17 5.27 3.51 1.95
N TRP A 18 4.03 3.61 2.48
CA TRP A 18 3.82 3.72 3.92
C TRP A 18 4.29 2.47 4.66
N LEU A 19 3.93 1.27 4.19
CA LEU A 19 4.36 0.00 4.79
C LEU A 19 5.88 -0.14 4.74
N ILE A 20 6.49 0.16 3.61
CA ILE A 20 7.96 0.11 3.43
C ILE A 20 8.62 1.01 4.49
N LYS A 21 8.19 2.27 4.61
CA LYS A 21 8.77 3.23 5.58
C LYS A 21 8.57 2.85 7.04
N ARG A 22 7.53 2.09 7.36
CA ARG A 22 7.16 1.76 8.76
C ARG A 22 7.67 0.38 9.21
N PHE A 23 7.82 -0.58 8.30
CA PHE A 23 8.08 -1.98 8.64
C PHE A 23 9.29 -2.60 7.94
N ILE A 24 9.83 -1.98 6.88
CA ILE A 24 10.89 -2.59 6.06
C ILE A 24 12.16 -1.74 6.07
N ASP A 25 12.05 -0.48 5.66
CA ASP A 25 13.18 0.41 5.43
C ASP A 25 12.78 1.88 5.70
N PRO A 26 13.12 2.43 6.87
CA PRO A 26 12.78 3.82 7.22
C PRO A 26 13.48 4.84 6.32
N ASP A 27 14.57 4.46 5.64
CA ASP A 27 15.36 5.31 4.75
C ASP A 27 15.00 5.09 3.27
N ALA A 28 13.89 4.39 2.98
CA ALA A 28 13.44 4.12 1.62
C ALA A 28 13.21 5.39 0.78
N GLU A 29 13.66 5.39 -0.46
CA GLU A 29 13.39 6.44 -1.44
C GLU A 29 12.37 5.94 -2.48
N PHE A 30 11.42 6.78 -2.87
CA PHE A 30 10.37 6.42 -3.84
C PHE A 30 10.55 7.19 -5.14
N ILE A 31 10.37 6.49 -6.25
CA ILE A 31 10.49 7.02 -7.59
C ILE A 31 9.21 6.70 -8.36
N TYR A 32 8.63 7.72 -8.98
CA TYR A 32 7.44 7.62 -9.80
C TYR A 32 7.80 8.04 -11.22
N VAL A 33 7.49 7.18 -12.19
CA VAL A 33 7.79 7.42 -13.61
C VAL A 33 6.60 7.01 -14.48
N PRO A 34 6.54 7.41 -15.76
CA PRO A 34 5.54 6.90 -16.67
C PRO A 34 5.53 5.36 -16.72
N PRO A 35 4.37 4.69 -16.85
CA PRO A 35 4.26 3.23 -16.76
C PRO A 35 5.26 2.45 -17.63
N GLN A 36 5.46 2.90 -18.88
CA GLN A 36 6.38 2.30 -19.84
C GLN A 36 7.86 2.42 -19.45
N GLU A 37 8.19 3.30 -18.50
CA GLU A 37 9.58 3.55 -18.09
C GLU A 37 9.99 2.77 -16.83
N VAL A 38 9.03 2.23 -16.06
CA VAL A 38 9.30 1.66 -14.73
C VAL A 38 10.43 0.64 -14.75
N LEU A 39 10.35 -0.39 -15.60
CA LEU A 39 11.35 -1.46 -15.61
C LEU A 39 12.72 -0.99 -16.13
N LYS A 40 12.73 -0.11 -17.13
CA LYS A 40 13.97 0.48 -17.66
C LYS A 40 14.67 1.30 -16.57
N ARG A 41 13.94 2.21 -15.93
CA ARG A 41 14.45 3.11 -14.89
C ARG A 41 14.81 2.34 -13.61
N ALA A 42 14.08 1.28 -13.28
CA ALA A 42 14.43 0.38 -12.18
C ALA A 42 15.84 -0.18 -12.33
N LYS A 43 16.18 -0.68 -13.53
CA LYS A 43 17.52 -1.19 -13.84
C LYS A 43 18.59 -0.10 -13.79
N GLU A 44 18.33 1.06 -14.38
CA GLU A 44 19.28 2.19 -14.41
C GLU A 44 19.58 2.77 -13.03
N LEU A 45 18.56 2.82 -12.15
CA LEU A 45 18.65 3.44 -10.83
C LEU A 45 18.93 2.43 -9.72
N ASN A 46 19.08 1.14 -10.05
CA ASN A 46 19.15 0.03 -9.10
C ASN A 46 18.00 0.10 -8.06
N ALA A 47 16.78 0.34 -8.56
CA ALA A 47 15.57 0.48 -7.76
C ALA A 47 14.70 -0.78 -7.88
N VAL A 48 14.01 -1.14 -6.80
CA VAL A 48 13.10 -2.30 -6.74
C VAL A 48 11.73 -1.90 -7.31
N PRO A 49 11.27 -2.48 -8.43
CA PRO A 49 9.96 -2.18 -8.97
C PRO A 49 8.84 -2.87 -8.19
N PHE A 50 7.69 -2.21 -8.05
CA PHE A 50 6.48 -2.77 -7.43
C PHE A 50 5.20 -2.20 -8.08
N ASP A 51 4.07 -2.86 -7.88
CA ASP A 51 2.76 -2.53 -8.47
C ASP A 51 2.80 -2.31 -9.99
N VAL A 52 3.52 -3.18 -10.69
CA VAL A 52 3.55 -3.25 -12.15
C VAL A 52 3.49 -4.70 -12.62
N GLU A 53 3.22 -4.92 -13.90
CA GLU A 53 3.18 -6.28 -14.45
C GLU A 53 4.55 -6.94 -14.40
N ASN A 54 4.56 -8.26 -14.22
CA ASN A 54 5.76 -9.12 -14.28
C ASN A 54 6.85 -8.82 -13.23
N VAL A 55 6.51 -8.21 -12.10
CA VAL A 55 7.42 -8.06 -10.95
C VAL A 55 6.94 -8.85 -9.74
N GLU A 56 7.85 -9.22 -8.85
CA GLU A 56 7.54 -10.03 -7.67
C GLU A 56 6.55 -9.35 -6.70
N LEU A 57 6.69 -8.04 -6.53
CA LEU A 57 5.90 -7.22 -5.62
C LEU A 57 4.74 -6.57 -6.36
N THR A 58 3.81 -7.40 -6.82
CA THR A 58 2.62 -6.99 -7.58
C THR A 58 1.38 -7.75 -7.10
N HIS A 59 0.22 -7.45 -7.69
CA HIS A 59 -1.01 -8.19 -7.45
C HIS A 59 -0.84 -9.68 -7.77
N PHE A 60 -1.43 -10.55 -6.96
CA PHE A 60 -1.39 -12.00 -7.17
C PHE A 60 -2.72 -12.64 -6.78
N ARG A 61 -2.94 -13.89 -7.21
CA ARG A 61 -4.11 -14.67 -6.79
C ARG A 61 -3.76 -15.62 -5.66
N GLU A 62 -4.61 -15.67 -4.64
CA GLU A 62 -4.55 -16.65 -3.56
C GLU A 62 -5.93 -17.31 -3.41
N GLY A 63 -6.04 -18.55 -3.86
CA GLY A 63 -7.34 -19.20 -4.03
C GLY A 63 -8.21 -18.42 -5.03
N ASN A 64 -9.44 -18.09 -4.62
CA ASN A 64 -10.38 -17.32 -5.44
C ASN A 64 -10.24 -15.81 -5.29
N GLU A 65 -9.40 -15.32 -4.38
CA GLU A 65 -9.25 -13.90 -4.09
C GLU A 65 -8.09 -13.26 -4.85
N GLU A 66 -8.29 -12.02 -5.27
CA GLU A 66 -7.20 -11.13 -5.68
C GLU A 66 -6.53 -10.54 -4.43
N ARG A 67 -5.20 -10.60 -4.39
CA ARG A 67 -4.34 -9.97 -3.39
C ARG A 67 -3.56 -8.85 -4.05
N VAL A 68 -3.45 -7.73 -3.34
CA VAL A 68 -2.85 -6.49 -3.87
C VAL A 68 -1.35 -6.46 -3.56
N SER A 69 -0.60 -5.50 -4.09
CA SER A 69 0.84 -5.40 -3.84
C SER A 69 1.15 -5.24 -2.35
N PHE A 70 0.30 -4.56 -1.56
CA PHE A 70 0.45 -4.50 -0.10
C PHE A 70 0.49 -5.90 0.56
N ASP A 71 -0.37 -6.82 0.09
CA ASP A 71 -0.36 -8.21 0.55
C ASP A 71 0.93 -8.93 0.14
N ALA A 72 1.47 -8.63 -1.06
CA ALA A 72 2.72 -9.21 -1.54
C ALA A 72 3.90 -8.79 -0.65
N PHE A 73 3.94 -7.53 -0.20
CA PHE A 73 4.92 -7.05 0.78
C PHE A 73 4.79 -7.77 2.12
N ILE A 74 3.58 -7.90 2.67
CA ILE A 74 3.34 -8.64 3.92
C ILE A 74 3.87 -10.07 3.82
N LYS A 75 3.57 -10.75 2.71
CA LYS A 75 4.00 -12.12 2.45
C LYS A 75 5.52 -12.23 2.30
N LYS A 76 6.13 -11.40 1.45
CA LYS A 76 7.58 -11.42 1.17
C LYS A 76 8.42 -11.16 2.41
N TYR A 77 8.00 -10.20 3.24
CA TYR A 77 8.73 -9.78 4.43
C TYR A 77 8.25 -10.47 5.72
N ASN A 78 7.34 -11.44 5.61
CA ASN A 78 6.78 -12.21 6.74
C ASN A 78 6.31 -11.30 7.89
N LEU A 79 5.60 -10.22 7.54
CA LEU A 79 5.07 -9.27 8.52
C LEU A 79 3.84 -9.86 9.21
N ARG A 80 3.85 -9.89 10.54
CA ARG A 80 2.82 -10.61 11.35
C ARG A 80 2.05 -9.73 12.33
N ASP A 81 2.28 -8.41 12.31
CA ASP A 81 1.56 -7.48 13.18
C ASP A 81 0.04 -7.57 12.93
N PRO A 82 -0.78 -7.95 13.92
CA PRO A 82 -2.21 -8.19 13.68
C PRO A 82 -2.96 -6.94 13.21
N ALA A 83 -2.54 -5.74 13.64
CA ALA A 83 -3.17 -4.50 13.18
C ALA A 83 -2.79 -4.18 11.73
N LEU A 84 -1.58 -4.52 11.30
CA LEU A 84 -1.15 -4.42 9.91
C LEU A 84 -1.95 -5.38 9.02
N LEU A 85 -2.25 -6.58 9.51
CA LEU A 85 -3.11 -7.53 8.80
C LEU A 85 -4.55 -7.04 8.67
N GLU A 86 -5.11 -6.35 9.68
CA GLU A 86 -6.41 -5.68 9.55
C GLU A 86 -6.36 -4.52 8.54
N LEU A 87 -5.29 -3.71 8.56
CA LEU A 87 -5.08 -2.65 7.56
C LEU A 87 -4.97 -3.22 6.14
N ALA A 88 -4.29 -4.35 5.97
CA ALA A 88 -4.16 -5.03 4.68
C ALA A 88 -5.53 -5.38 4.07
N ARG A 89 -6.49 -5.82 4.90
CA ARG A 89 -7.86 -6.07 4.44
C ARG A 89 -8.55 -4.80 3.96
N ILE A 90 -8.32 -3.67 4.63
CA ILE A 90 -8.91 -2.38 4.25
C ILE A 90 -8.30 -1.91 2.92
N VAL A 91 -6.97 -1.97 2.77
CA VAL A 91 -6.25 -1.63 1.53
C VAL A 91 -6.76 -2.51 0.37
N ARG A 92 -6.86 -3.83 0.58
CA ARG A 92 -7.36 -4.77 -0.42
C ARG A 92 -8.79 -4.45 -0.85
N GLY A 93 -9.68 -4.13 0.10
CA GLY A 93 -11.05 -3.73 -0.23
C GLY A 93 -11.15 -2.38 -0.95
N ALA A 94 -10.13 -1.52 -0.86
CA ALA A 94 -10.07 -0.24 -1.55
C ALA A 94 -9.49 -0.36 -2.96
N ASP A 95 -8.55 -1.28 -3.18
CA ASP A 95 -7.80 -1.41 -4.43
C ASP A 95 -8.27 -2.57 -5.34
N ALA A 96 -8.72 -3.68 -4.78
CA ALA A 96 -9.25 -4.84 -5.50
C ALA A 96 -10.77 -5.00 -5.32
N LYS A 97 -11.36 -5.91 -6.09
CA LYS A 97 -12.74 -6.37 -5.86
C LYS A 97 -12.69 -7.61 -4.98
N ILE A 98 -13.15 -7.47 -3.73
CA ILE A 98 -13.25 -8.58 -2.78
C ILE A 98 -14.67 -8.72 -2.27
N ASP A 99 -15.02 -9.93 -1.85
CA ASP A 99 -16.27 -10.20 -1.16
C ASP A 99 -16.24 -9.57 0.24
N ASN A 100 -17.31 -8.88 0.61
CA ASN A 100 -17.47 -8.24 1.94
C ASN A 100 -16.27 -7.36 2.36
N PRO A 101 -15.94 -6.30 1.60
CA PRO A 101 -14.85 -5.40 1.97
C PRO A 101 -15.15 -4.71 3.31
N PRO A 102 -14.11 -4.41 4.13
CA PRO A 102 -14.31 -3.63 5.34
C PRO A 102 -15.01 -2.28 5.05
N PRO A 103 -15.90 -1.81 5.93
CA PRO A 103 -16.63 -0.54 5.73
C PRO A 103 -15.69 0.68 5.63
N GLU A 104 -14.46 0.57 6.13
CA GLU A 104 -13.44 1.59 6.05
C GLU A 104 -12.86 1.74 4.61
N SER A 105 -12.96 0.70 3.76
CA SER A 105 -12.34 0.66 2.43
C SER A 105 -12.87 1.71 1.45
N PRO A 106 -14.20 1.93 1.30
CA PRO A 106 -14.70 2.98 0.41
C PRO A 106 -14.26 4.40 0.82
N GLY A 107 -14.24 4.67 2.14
CA GLY A 107 -13.77 5.95 2.68
C GLY A 107 -12.29 6.19 2.40
N MET A 108 -11.46 5.17 2.59
CA MET A 108 -10.05 5.20 2.22
C MET A 108 -9.84 5.47 0.73
N LYS A 109 -10.63 4.83 -0.15
CA LYS A 109 -10.59 5.07 -1.60
C LYS A 109 -10.98 6.51 -1.97
N ALA A 110 -11.98 7.07 -1.28
CA ALA A 110 -12.39 8.45 -1.47
C ALA A 110 -11.30 9.44 -1.05
N LEU A 111 -10.65 9.20 0.10
CA LEU A 111 -9.50 9.99 0.55
C LEU A 111 -8.35 9.91 -0.46
N ALA A 112 -7.97 8.72 -0.91
CA ALA A 112 -6.88 8.54 -1.88
C ALA A 112 -7.14 9.30 -3.19
N ARG A 113 -8.40 9.36 -3.64
CA ARG A 113 -8.80 10.20 -4.79
C ARG A 113 -8.64 11.69 -4.48
N GLY A 114 -9.19 12.15 -3.36
CA GLY A 114 -9.10 13.57 -2.97
C GLY A 114 -7.66 14.05 -2.82
N PHE A 115 -6.80 13.27 -2.16
CA PHE A 115 -5.39 13.60 -1.99
C PHE A 115 -4.64 13.68 -3.32
N ARG A 116 -4.95 12.77 -4.27
CA ARG A 116 -4.37 12.83 -5.61
C ARG A 116 -4.77 14.10 -6.38
N GLU A 117 -5.96 14.65 -6.16
CA GLU A 117 -6.40 15.88 -6.81
C GLU A 117 -5.75 17.14 -6.23
N ILE A 118 -5.40 17.14 -4.93
CA ILE A 118 -4.80 18.31 -4.27
C ILE A 118 -3.26 18.28 -4.23
N ALA A 119 -2.65 17.13 -4.48
CA ALA A 119 -1.20 16.99 -4.53
C ALA A 119 -0.65 17.42 -5.91
N ARG A 120 0.50 18.09 -5.92
CA ARG A 120 1.20 18.49 -7.14
C ARG A 120 1.81 17.30 -7.89
N ASP A 121 2.34 16.34 -7.14
CA ASP A 121 3.04 15.16 -7.67
C ASP A 121 2.91 13.97 -6.71
N ASP A 122 3.37 12.78 -7.12
CA ASP A 122 3.24 11.55 -6.33
C ASP A 122 4.02 11.58 -5.01
N LEU A 123 5.13 12.33 -4.93
CA LEU A 123 5.92 12.46 -3.70
C LEU A 123 5.21 13.33 -2.67
N GLU A 124 4.58 14.43 -3.10
CA GLU A 124 3.69 15.20 -2.24
C GLU A 124 2.46 14.38 -1.85
N ASN A 125 1.89 13.60 -2.78
CA ASN A 125 0.72 12.77 -2.54
C ASN A 125 0.97 11.75 -1.40
N ILE A 126 2.09 11.02 -1.42
CA ILE A 126 2.42 10.11 -0.31
C ILE A 126 2.64 10.87 1.00
N LYS A 127 3.30 12.04 0.96
CA LYS A 127 3.56 12.85 2.16
C LYS A 127 2.27 13.30 2.83
N LEU A 128 1.28 13.74 2.04
CA LEU A 128 -0.02 14.18 2.54
C LEU A 128 -0.85 13.01 3.08
N GLN A 129 -0.74 11.82 2.49
CA GLN A 129 -1.54 10.66 2.88
C GLN A 129 -0.96 9.87 4.06
N PHE A 130 0.35 9.90 4.31
CA PHE A 130 0.98 9.11 5.38
C PHE A 130 0.32 9.28 6.76
N PRO A 131 -0.02 10.51 7.23
CA PRO A 131 -0.75 10.68 8.48
C PRO A 131 -2.12 9.97 8.51
N ALA A 132 -2.82 9.87 7.37
CA ALA A 132 -4.08 9.15 7.29
C ALA A 132 -3.88 7.63 7.43
N TYR A 133 -2.81 7.08 6.85
CA TYR A 133 -2.43 5.69 7.06
C TYR A 133 -1.96 5.43 8.50
N ASP A 134 -1.20 6.34 9.11
CA ASP A 134 -0.81 6.26 10.52
C ASP A 134 -2.06 6.22 11.43
N ALA A 135 -3.05 7.09 11.17
CA ALA A 135 -4.31 7.12 11.90
C ALA A 135 -5.14 5.83 11.70
N LEU A 136 -5.23 5.33 10.47
CA LEU A 136 -5.97 4.11 10.17
C LEU A 136 -5.30 2.87 10.78
N TYR A 137 -3.96 2.82 10.80
CA TYR A 137 -3.22 1.79 11.50
C TYR A 137 -3.42 1.84 13.02
N ALA A 138 -3.42 3.03 13.62
CA ALA A 138 -3.76 3.21 15.03
C ALA A 138 -5.19 2.73 15.34
N TYR A 139 -6.16 3.02 14.47
CA TYR A 139 -7.51 2.49 14.57
C TYR A 139 -7.54 0.96 14.48
N CYS A 140 -6.76 0.36 13.58
CA CYS A 140 -6.63 -1.10 13.50
C CYS A 140 -6.08 -1.70 14.80
N LYS A 141 -5.11 -1.05 15.46
CA LYS A 141 -4.62 -1.47 16.79
C LYS A 141 -5.74 -1.46 17.83
N MET A 142 -6.56 -0.41 17.87
CA MET A 142 -7.71 -0.33 18.78
C MET A 142 -8.70 -1.48 18.53
N LYS A 143 -9.01 -1.76 17.26
CA LYS A 143 -9.93 -2.83 16.85
C LYS A 143 -9.44 -4.22 17.26
N VAL A 144 -8.14 -4.49 17.09
CA VAL A 144 -7.51 -5.75 17.54
C VAL A 144 -7.56 -5.86 19.06
N ALA A 145 -7.19 -4.80 19.80
CA ALA A 145 -7.22 -4.80 21.25
C ALA A 145 -8.65 -5.04 21.81
N ALA A 146 -9.66 -4.41 21.21
CA ALA A 146 -11.06 -4.62 21.60
C ALA A 146 -11.53 -6.06 21.39
N LYS A 147 -11.14 -6.71 20.29
CA LYS A 147 -11.45 -8.14 20.05
C LYS A 147 -10.81 -9.06 21.09
N ASN A 148 -9.56 -8.79 21.47
CA ASN A 148 -8.85 -9.58 22.47
C ASN A 148 -9.46 -9.44 23.87
N ASN A 149 -10.04 -8.29 24.20
CA ASN A 149 -10.71 -8.05 25.48
C ASN A 149 -12.14 -8.60 25.55
N ALA A 150 -12.70 -9.03 24.41
CA ALA A 150 -14.06 -9.59 24.32
C ALA A 150 -14.08 -11.13 24.34
N LEU A 151 -12.89 -11.76 24.41
CA LEU A 151 -12.66 -13.20 24.55
C LEU A 151 -12.24 -13.53 25.99
#